data_AF-A0A6L3UZC0-F1
#
_entry.id   AF-A0A6L3UZC0-F1
#
_cell.length_a   1.000
_cell.length_b   1.000
_cell.length_c   1.000
_cell.angle_alpha   90.00
_cell.angle_beta   90.00
_cell.angle_gamma   90.00
#
_symmetry.space_group_name_H-M   'P 1'
#
loop_
_entity.id
_entity.type
_entity.pdbx_description
1 polymer ?
#
loop_
_entity_poly.entity_id
_entity_poly.type
_entity_poly.pdbx_seq_one_letter_code
_entity_poly.pdbx_strand_id
1 'polypeptide(L)'
;METWGQMRKQGKRRFILGFGMVISIPFVIDYYIIKLLLNSFRITFDFTELLLVWIVCILLALLFGMYGWDRMEKDWQEKINSE
;
A
#
# COMPACT_ATOMS: atom_id res chain seq x y z
N MET A 1 -24.74 16.09 -8.37
CA MET A 1 -23.41 15.62 -8.80
C MET A 1 -22.31 15.90 -7.78
N GLU A 2 -22.34 17.02 -7.03
CA GLU A 2 -21.31 17.36 -6.02
C GLU A 2 -21.17 16.34 -4.87
N THR A 3 -22.28 15.77 -4.40
CA THR A 3 -22.31 14.79 -3.30
C THR A 3 -21.54 13.51 -3.63
N TRP A 4 -21.62 13.05 -4.89
CA TRP A 4 -20.93 11.82 -5.33
C TRP A 4 -19.42 12.02 -5.46
N GLY A 5 -18.98 13.18 -5.95
CA GLY A 5 -17.56 13.53 -6.04
C GLY A 5 -16.90 13.64 -4.66
N GLN A 6 -17.60 14.19 -3.67
CA GLN A 6 -17.11 14.26 -2.29
C GLN A 6 -17.04 12.88 -1.63
N MET A 7 -18.07 12.05 -1.76
CA MET A 7 -18.04 10.67 -1.25
C MET A 7 -16.90 9.85 -1.88
N ARG A 8 -16.65 10.03 -3.19
CA ARG A 8 -15.55 9.35 -3.90
C ARG A 8 -14.17 9.78 -3.39
N LYS A 9 -13.93 11.08 -3.18
CA LYS A 9 -12.67 11.58 -2.61
C LYS A 9 -12.44 11.06 -1.19
N GLN A 10 -13.50 11.01 -0.38
CA GLN A 10 -13.43 10.50 0.98
C GLN A 10 -13.19 8.98 1.02
N GLY A 11 -13.83 8.24 0.11
CA GLY A 11 -13.60 6.81 -0.11
C GLY A 11 -12.17 6.50 -0.56
N LYS A 12 -11.65 7.26 -1.53
CA LYS A 12 -10.25 7.16 -2.00
C LYS A 12 -9.25 7.28 -0.85
N ARG A 13 -9.40 8.31 -0.01
CA ARG A 13 -8.51 8.54 1.14
C ARG A 13 -8.57 7.39 2.14
N ARG A 14 -9.77 6.91 2.48
CA ARG A 14 -9.95 5.78 3.42
C ARG A 14 -9.39 4.48 2.85
N PHE A 15 -9.60 4.23 1.57
CA PHE A 15 -9.04 3.06 0.89
C PHE A 15 -7.52 3.10 0.90
N ILE A 16 -6.89 4.19 0.47
CA ILE A 16 -5.44 4.31 0.41
C ILE A 16 -4.81 4.14 1.79
N LEU A 17 -5.37 4.78 2.83
CA LEU A 17 -4.84 4.67 4.20
C LEU A 17 -5.02 3.26 4.76
N GLY A 18 -6.20 2.65 4.61
CA GLY A 18 -6.48 1.30 5.09
C GLY A 18 -5.66 0.25 4.36
N PHE A 19 -5.63 0.32 3.03
CA PHE A 19 -4.83 -0.56 2.19
C PHE A 19 -3.33 -0.42 2.49
N GLY A 20 -2.83 0.81 2.61
CA GLY A 20 -1.44 1.09 2.95
C GLY A 20 -1.03 0.50 4.30
N MET A 21 -1.85 0.65 5.34
CA MET A 21 -1.59 0.04 6.65
C MET A 21 -1.61 -1.49 6.58
N VAL A 22 -2.64 -2.08 5.99
CA VAL A 22 -2.81 -3.54 5.94
C VAL A 22 -1.70 -4.21 5.13
N ILE A 23 -1.29 -3.61 4.01
CA ILE A 23 -0.24 -4.15 3.14
C ILE A 23 1.18 -3.88 3.67
N SER A 24 1.37 -2.87 4.52
CA SER A 24 2.68 -2.65 5.14
C SER A 24 3.13 -3.85 6.01
N ILE A 25 2.19 -4.55 6.64
CA ILE A 25 2.46 -5.71 7.50
C ILE A 25 3.09 -6.88 6.72
N PRO A 26 2.46 -7.43 5.65
CA PRO A 26 3.07 -8.49 4.87
C PRO A 26 4.38 -8.04 4.21
N PHE A 27 4.52 -6.79 3.77
CA PHE A 27 5.80 -6.31 3.22
C PHE A 27 6.95 -6.32 4.23
N VAL A 28 6.69 -5.95 5.48
CA VAL A 28 7.71 -6.05 6.55
C VAL A 28 8.05 -7.51 6.80
N ILE A 29 7.06 -8.41 6.82
CA ILE A 29 7.30 -9.85 6.98
C ILE A 29 8.17 -10.39 5.85
N ASP A 30 7.84 -10.06 4.59
CA ASP A 30 8.61 -10.48 3.41
C ASP A 30 10.07 -10.01 3.49
N TYR A 31 10.31 -8.77 3.93
CA TYR A 31 11.66 -8.27 4.15
C TYR A 31 12.45 -9.14 5.14
N TYR A 32 11.85 -9.47 6.29
CA TYR A 32 12.52 -10.30 7.30
C TYR A 32 12.73 -11.73 6.85
N ILE A 33 11.82 -12.30 6.05
CA ILE A 33 12.00 -13.62 5.44
C ILE A 33 13.21 -13.60 4.48
N ILE A 34 13.28 -12.59 3.60
CA ILE A 34 14.41 -12.44 2.66
C ILE A 34 15.72 -12.25 3.43
N LYS A 35 15.73 -11.40 4.46
CA LYS A 35 16.90 -11.18 5.31
C LYS A 35 17.34 -12.47 6.02
N LEU A 36 16.39 -13.26 6.53
CA LEU A 36 16.67 -14.54 7.16
C LEU A 36 17.36 -15.51 6.20
N LEU A 37 16.85 -15.59 4.96
CA LEU A 37 17.40 -16.45 3.92
C LEU A 37 18.81 -16.01 3.50
N LEU A 38 19.04 -14.69 3.37
CA LEU A 38 20.34 -14.14 2.95
C LEU A 38 21.40 -14.24 4.04
N ASN A 39 21.02 -14.07 5.31
CA ASN A 39 21.97 -14.02 6.43
C ASN A 39 22.24 -15.41 7.06
N SER A 40 22.05 -16.49 6.29
CA SER A 40 22.26 -17.88 6.72
C SER A 40 21.62 -18.21 8.08
N PHE A 41 20.37 -17.80 8.28
CA PHE A 41 19.60 -18.03 9.53
C PHE A 41 20.14 -17.31 10.78
N ARG A 42 21.10 -16.38 10.65
CA ARG A 42 21.51 -15.50 11.75
C ARG A 42 20.63 -14.24 11.77
N ILE A 43 19.81 -14.10 12.80
CA ILE A 43 19.00 -12.89 13.00
C ILE A 43 19.69 -12.01 14.03
N THR A 44 20.34 -10.95 13.57
CA THR A 44 20.63 -9.78 14.40
C THR A 44 19.45 -8.82 14.31
N PHE A 45 18.78 -8.61 15.44
CA PHE A 45 17.67 -7.70 15.55
C PHE A 45 18.19 -6.29 15.83
N ASP A 46 18.09 -5.41 14.85
CA ASP A 46 18.36 -3.98 14.99
C ASP A 46 17.04 -3.22 14.90
N PHE A 47 16.69 -2.52 15.98
CA PHE A 47 15.46 -1.72 16.06
C PHE A 47 15.47 -0.56 15.06
N THR A 48 16.64 0.00 14.76
CA THR A 48 16.81 1.09 13.79
C THR A 48 16.47 0.61 12.39
N GLU A 49 16.92 -0.60 12.05
CA GLU A 49 16.63 -1.24 10.78
C GLU A 49 15.14 -1.56 10.64
N LEU A 50 14.51 -2.10 11.69
CA LEU A 50 13.07 -2.36 11.71
C LEU A 50 12.28 -1.09 11.40
N LEU A 51 12.61 0.03 12.05
CA LEU A 51 11.95 1.32 11.82
C LEU A 51 12.13 1.81 10.38
N LEU A 52 13.35 1.76 9.85
CA LEU A 52 13.63 2.19 8.48
C LEU A 52 12.87 1.36 7.45
N VAL A 53 12.90 0.03 7.59
CA VAL A 53 12.18 -0.90 6.71
C VAL A 53 10.69 -0.63 6.78
N TRP A 54 10.13 -0.46 7.98
CA TRP A 54 8.72 -0.22 8.14
C TRP A 54 8.27 1.09 7.48
N ILE A 55 9.05 2.16 7.60
CA ILE A 55 8.80 3.44 6.90
C ILE A 55 8.79 3.22 5.39
N VAL A 56 9.77 2.51 4.84
CA VAL A 56 9.86 2.23 3.40
C VAL A 56 8.66 1.38 2.93
N CYS A 57 8.28 0.35 3.68
CA CYS A 57 7.13 -0.50 3.36
C CYS A 57 5.81 0.28 3.40
N ILE A 58 5.61 1.19 4.37
CA ILE A 58 4.43 2.07 4.42
C ILE A 58 4.39 2.98 3.18
N LEU A 59 5.52 3.60 2.81
CA LEU A 59 5.59 4.47 1.64
C LEU A 59 5.24 3.71 0.35
N LEU A 60 5.81 2.51 0.17
CA LEU A 60 5.49 1.65 -0.97
C LEU A 60 4.02 1.23 -0.98
N ALA A 61 3.47 0.80 0.15
CA ALA A 61 2.08 0.37 0.25
C ALA A 61 1.10 1.52 -0.06
N LEU A 62 1.42 2.75 0.35
CA LEU A 62 0.64 3.94 0.01
C LEU A 62 0.70 4.25 -1.50
N LEU A 63 1.88 4.17 -2.12
CA LEU A 63 2.03 4.35 -3.57
C LEU A 63 1.23 3.30 -4.35
N PHE A 64 1.28 2.04 -3.93
CA PHE A 64 0.47 0.96 -4.50
C PHE A 64 -1.02 1.22 -4.35
N GLY A 65 -1.47 1.67 -3.17
CA GLY A 65 -2.87 2.02 -2.94
C GLY A 65 -3.35 3.18 -3.82
N MET A 66 -2.50 4.20 -4.02
CA MET A 66 -2.77 5.31 -4.95
C MET A 66 -2.88 4.82 -6.40
N TYR A 67 -1.94 4.00 -6.85
CA TYR A 67 -1.92 3.45 -8.20
C TYR A 67 -3.13 2.53 -8.46
N GLY A 68 -3.46 1.66 -7.51
CA GLY A 68 -4.61 0.76 -7.60
C GLY A 68 -5.92 1.52 -7.71
N TRP A 69 -6.09 2.59 -6.91
CA TRP A 69 -7.27 3.45 -7.03
C TRP A 69 -7.33 4.19 -8.36
N ASP A 70 -6.21 4.76 -8.82
CA ASP A 70 -6.16 5.46 -10.11
C ASP A 70 -6.55 4.54 -11.29
N ARG A 71 -6.09 3.29 -11.25
CA ARG A 71 -6.48 2.28 -12.24
C ARG A 71 -7.97 1.95 -12.19
N MET A 72 -8.52 1.71 -10.99
CA MET A 72 -9.97 1.47 -10.84
C MET A 72 -10.80 2.66 -11.32
N GLU A 73 -10.31 3.88 -11.12
CA GLU A 73 -10.98 5.10 -11.56
C GLU A 73 -10.97 5.23 -13.09
N LYS A 74 -9.88 4.84 -13.76
CA LYS A 74 -9.80 4.74 -15.23
C LYS A 74 -10.75 3.68 -15.78
N ASP A 75 -10.73 2.46 -15.23
CA ASP A 75 -11.61 1.37 -15.66
C ASP A 75 -13.11 1.75 -15.50
N TRP A 76 -13.45 2.51 -14.47
CA TRP A 76 -14.81 3.02 -14.27
C TRP A 76 -15.23 4.04 -15.33
N GLN A 77 -14.33 4.95 -15.72
CA GLN A 77 -14.60 5.94 -16.77
C GLN A 77 -14.75 5.28 -18.14
N GLU A 78 -13.93 4.26 -18.44
CA GLU A 78 -14.02 3.50 -19.69
C GLU A 78 -15.37 2.79 -19.82
N LYS A 79 -15.87 2.17 -18.75
CA LYS A 79 -17.20 1.53 -18.75
C LYS A 79 -18.33 2.52 -19.03
N ILE A 80 -18.29 3.71 -18.45
CA ILE A 80 -19.35 4.72 -18.65
C ILE A 80 -19.36 5.28 -20.06
N ASN A 81 -18.20 5.43 -20.70
CA ASN A 81 -18.13 5.92 -22.07
C ASN A 81 -18.45 4.84 -23.12
N SER A 82 -18.59 3.58 -22.71
CA SER A 82 -18.95 2.45 -23.57
C SER A 82 -20.44 2.09 -23.56
N GLU A 83 -21.22 2.70 -22.65
CA GLU A 83 -22.69 2.64 -22.59
C GLU A 83 -23.31 3.90 -23.22
#